data_AF-A0A6M4GF69-F1
#
_entry.id   AF-A0A6M4GF69-F1
#
_cell.length_a   1.000
_cell.length_b   1.000
_cell.length_c   1.000
_cell.angle_alpha   90.00
_cell.angle_beta   90.00
_cell.angle_gamma   90.00
#
_symmetry.space_group_name_H-M   'P 1'
#
loop_
_entity.id
_entity.type
_entity.pdbx_description
1 polymer ?
#
loop_
_entity_poly.entity_id
_entity_poly.type
_entity_poly.pdbx_seq_one_letter_code
_entity_poly.pdbx_strand_id
1 'polypeptide(L)' 'MLVRTGLSIAMGKAPEEIRSAAHYISTSDDKDGIADAIDAFLLPLVGGSS' A
#
# COMPACT_ATOMS: atom_id res chain seq x y z
N MET A 1 -5.83 -12.12 0.59
CA MET A 1 -4.60 -12.95 0.57
C MET A 1 -3.45 -12.08 0.05
N LEU A 2 -2.47 -11.73 0.90
CA LEU A 2 -1.26 -10.97 0.52
C LEU A 2 -0.07 -11.87 0.13
N VAL A 3 -0.24 -13.19 0.26
CA VAL A 3 0.84 -14.20 0.25
C VAL A 3 1.48 -14.43 -1.13
N ARG A 4 1.02 -13.76 -2.21
CA ARG A 4 1.57 -13.93 -3.57
C ARG A 4 1.86 -12.62 -4.32
N THR A 5 2.07 -11.51 -3.62
CA THR A 5 2.38 -10.22 -4.28
C THR A 5 3.83 -9.81 -4.00
N GLY A 6 4.53 -9.29 -5.02
CA GLY A 6 5.88 -8.73 -4.83
C GLY A 6 5.90 -7.50 -3.91
N LEU A 7 4.75 -6.85 -3.75
CA LEU A 7 4.49 -5.79 -2.78
C LEU A 7 3.10 -6.01 -2.18
N SER A 8 2.98 -6.12 -0.86
CA SER A 8 1.71 -6.28 -0.14
C SER A 8 1.39 -5.00 0.62
N ILE A 9 0.19 -4.45 0.41
CA ILE A 9 -0.27 -3.21 1.04
C ILE A 9 -1.58 -3.49 1.77
N ALA A 10 -1.64 -3.09 3.04
CA ALA A 10 -2.85 -3.12 3.85
C ALA A 10 -3.35 -1.70 4.14
N MET A 11 -4.66 -1.48 4.17
CA MET A 11 -5.22 -0.19 4.59
C MET A 11 -5.22 -0.08 6.11
N GLY A 12 -5.17 1.15 6.65
CA GLY A 12 -5.07 1.40 8.09
C GLY A 12 -6.16 0.74 8.97
N LYS A 13 -7.36 0.52 8.41
CA LYS A 13 -8.48 -0.16 9.09
C LYS A 13 -8.50 -1.69 8.91
N ALA A 14 -7.53 -2.27 8.21
CA ALA A 14 -7.47 -3.71 8.03
C ALA A 14 -7.27 -4.44 9.37
N PRO A 15 -7.74 -5.69 9.51
CA PRO A 15 -7.47 -6.52 10.68
C PRO A 15 -5.97 -6.62 10.99
N GLU A 16 -5.62 -6.74 12.26
CA GLU A 16 -4.22 -6.77 12.70
C GLU A 16 -3.39 -7.83 11.96
N GLU A 17 -3.94 -9.04 11.79
CA GLU A 17 -3.30 -10.13 11.06
C GLU A 17 -2.97 -9.77 9.61
N ILE A 18 -3.78 -8.92 8.98
CA ILE A 18 -3.55 -8.43 7.61
C ILE A 18 -2.47 -7.35 7.60
N ARG A 19 -2.50 -6.42 8.56
CA ARG A 19 -1.49 -5.35 8.68
C ARG A 19 -0.10 -5.91 8.99
N SER A 20 -0.02 -6.90 9.88
CA SER A 20 1.23 -7.56 10.26
C SER A 20 1.87 -8.36 9.13
N ALA A 21 1.08 -8.73 8.11
CA ALA A 21 1.55 -9.43 6.91
C ALA A 21 1.85 -8.51 5.71
N ALA A 22 1.67 -7.19 5.86
CA ALA A 22 1.87 -6.22 4.78
C ALA A 22 3.27 -5.60 4.81
N HIS A 23 3.82 -5.30 3.63
CA HIS A 23 5.06 -4.51 3.49
C HIS A 23 4.82 -3.03 3.79
N TYR A 24 3.60 -2.56 3.56
CA TYR A 24 3.21 -1.17 3.82
C TYR A 24 1.77 -1.11 4.32
N ILE A 25 1.53 -0.20 5.27
CA ILE A 25 0.19 0.12 5.73
C ILE A 25 -0.15 1.51 5.19
N SER A 26 -1.07 1.58 4.23
CA SER A 26 -1.56 2.84 3.69
C SER A 26 -2.55 3.51 4.62
N THR A 27 -2.99 4.71 4.27
CA THR A 27 -4.19 5.32 4.87
C THR A 27 -5.43 4.43 4.68
N SER A 28 -6.52 4.77 5.35
CA SER A 28 -7.78 4.05 5.26
C SER A 28 -8.54 4.34 3.96
N ASP A 29 -9.57 3.55 3.72
CA ASP A 29 -10.47 3.65 2.57
C ASP A 29 -11.17 5.01 2.45
N ASP A 30 -11.54 5.60 3.58
CA ASP A 30 -12.13 6.95 3.70
C ASP A 30 -11.10 8.09 3.60
N LYS A 31 -9.82 7.77 3.39
CA LYS A 31 -8.70 8.71 3.30
C LYS A 31 -7.79 8.40 2.12
N ASP A 32 -8.35 7.92 1.03
CA ASP A 32 -7.66 7.67 -0.24
C ASP A 32 -6.45 6.71 -0.13
N GLY A 33 -6.55 5.64 0.66
CA GLY A 33 -5.46 4.66 0.85
C GLY A 33 -4.86 4.06 -0.40
N ILE A 34 -5.60 4.06 -1.51
CA ILE A 34 -5.07 3.63 -2.81
C ILE A 34 -4.16 4.70 -3.42
N ALA A 35 -4.54 5.98 -3.34
CA ALA A 35 -3.71 7.08 -3.86
C ALA A 35 -2.40 7.19 -3.08
N ASP A 36 -2.47 7.07 -1.75
CA ASP A 36 -1.30 7.02 -0.86
C ASP A 36 -0.31 5.90 -1.25
N ALA A 37 -0.83 4.69 -1.52
CA ALA A 37 -0.03 3.58 -2.00
C ALA A 37 0.60 3.81 -3.39
N ILE A 38 -0.12 4.48 -4.30
CA ILE A 38 0.37 4.83 -5.64
C ILE A 38 1.49 5.87 -5.54
N ASP A 39 1.31 6.91 -4.72
CA ASP A 39 2.30 7.97 -4.51
C ASP A 39 3.58 7.43 -3.87
N ALA A 40 3.44 6.50 -2.92
CA ALA A 40 4.58 5.91 -2.21
C ALA A 40 5.42 4.95 -3.08
N PHE A 41 4.79 4.21 -4.01
CA PHE A 41 5.47 3.10 -4.70
C PHE A 41 5.42 3.15 -6.22
N LEU A 42 4.31 3.58 -6.83
CA LEU A 42 4.16 3.54 -8.29
C LEU A 42 4.68 4.82 -8.95
N LEU A 43 4.34 6.00 -8.43
CA LEU A 43 4.81 7.26 -9.00
C LEU A 43 6.35 7.39 -9.00
N PRO A 44 7.11 7.00 -7.96
CA PRO A 44 8.56 7.07 -8.01
C PRO A 44 9.19 6.15 -9.07
N LEU A 45 8.55 5.02 -9.37
CA LEU A 45 9.04 4.07 -10.38
C LEU A 45 8.76 4.55 -11.81
N VAL A 46 7.65 5.26 -12.02
CA VAL A 46 7.26 5.77 -13.34
C VAL A 46 7.83 7.17 -13.59
N GLY A 47 8.05 7.94 -12.53
CA GLY A 47 8.54 9.33 -12.54
C GLY A 47 10.05 9.48 -12.40
N GLY A 48 10.83 8.40 -12.44
CA GLY A 48 12.29 8.41 -12.53
C GLY A 48 12.80 8.93 -13.88
N SER A 49 12.43 10.15 -14.24
CA SER A 49 12.99 11.00 -15.29
C SER A 49 12.41 12.41 -15.11
N SER A 50 13.00 13.18 -14.20
CA SER A 50 12.97 14.64 -14.21
C SER A 50 14.30 15.14 -13.66
#